data_AF-A0A2K9RD41-F1
#
_entry.id   AF-A0A2K9RD41-F1
#
_cell.length_a   1.000
_cell.length_b   1.000
_cell.length_c   1.000
_cell.angle_alpha   90.00
_cell.angle_beta   90.00
_cell.angle_gamma   90.00
#
_symmetry.space_group_name_H-M   'P 1'
#
loop_
_entity.id
_entity.type
_entity.pdbx_description
1 polymer ?
#
loop_
_entity_poly.entity_id
_entity_poly.type
_entity_poly.pdbx_seq_one_letter_code
_entity_poly.pdbx_strand_id
1 'polypeptide(L)' 'KQPSAKVNRAQILEEQERRNAAAMGKKKEPVAHINRPLEENINRLQGDGYEGRSVTEAISILSTKEEETDKHP' A
#
# COMPACT_ATOMS: atom_id res chain seq x y z
N LYS A 1 -17.01 23.89 -3.56
CA LYS A 1 -17.48 22.59 -3.05
C LYS A 1 -18.99 22.56 -3.23
N GLN A 2 -19.50 21.91 -4.27
CA GLN A 2 -20.93 21.87 -4.58
C GLN A 2 -21.69 21.22 -3.41
N PRO A 3 -22.83 21.76 -2.94
CA PRO A 3 -23.61 21.15 -1.87
C PRO A 3 -24.14 19.80 -2.36
N SER A 4 -23.86 18.74 -1.59
CA SER A 4 -24.37 17.40 -1.88
C SER A 4 -25.90 17.42 -1.85
N ALA A 5 -26.53 17.26 -3.01
CA ALA A 5 -27.97 17.13 -3.12
C ALA A 5 -28.46 15.96 -2.28
N LYS A 6 -29.61 16.11 -1.62
CA LYS A 6 -30.23 15.02 -0.86
C LYS A 6 -30.64 13.93 -1.83
N VAL A 7 -29.98 12.77 -1.77
CA VAL A 7 -30.30 11.59 -2.58
C VAL A 7 -31.25 10.67 -1.83
N ASN A 8 -32.25 10.14 -2.52
CA ASN A 8 -33.19 9.17 -1.97
C ASN A 8 -32.52 7.78 -1.89
N ARG A 9 -32.91 6.95 -0.91
CA ARG A 9 -32.45 5.56 -0.76
C ARG A 9 -32.58 4.75 -2.05
N ALA A 10 -33.66 4.95 -2.82
CA ALA A 10 -33.84 4.29 -4.11
C ALA A 10 -32.73 4.65 -5.12
N GLN A 11 -32.34 5.93 -5.18
CA GLN A 11 -31.27 6.41 -6.07
C GLN A 11 -29.90 5.92 -5.63
N ILE A 12 -29.69 5.76 -4.31
CA ILE A 12 -28.44 5.19 -3.77
C ILE A 12 -28.30 3.72 -4.20
N LEU A 13 -29.37 2.94 -4.12
CA LEU A 13 -29.36 1.53 -4.50
C LEU A 13 -29.11 1.36 -6.01
N GLU A 14 -29.79 2.15 -6.83
CA GLU A 14 -29.60 2.14 -8.29
C GLU A 14 -28.17 2.53 -8.69
N GLU A 15 -27.62 3.59 -8.08
CA GLU A 15 -26.24 4.01 -8.35
C GLU A 15 -25.22 2.97 -7.86
N GLN A 16 -25.47 2.33 -6.71
CA GLN A 16 -24.63 1.23 -6.23
C GLN A 16 -24.68 0.02 -7.17
N GLU A 17 -25.86 -0.37 -7.63
CA GLU A 17 -26.03 -1.48 -8.57
C GLU A 17 -25.34 -1.18 -9.90
N ARG A 18 -25.49 0.03 -10.43
CA ARG A 18 -24.80 0.50 -11.64
C ARG A 18 -23.28 0.44 -11.50
N ARG A 19 -22.75 0.91 -10.36
CA ARG A 19 -21.31 0.85 -10.06
C ARG A 19 -20.82 -0.58 -9.89
N ASN A 20 -21.59 -1.42 -9.21
CA ASN A 20 -21.26 -2.83 -8.99
C ASN A 20 -21.27 -3.60 -10.32
N ALA A 21 -22.26 -3.38 -11.18
CA ALA A 21 -22.33 -3.98 -12.52
C ALA A 21 -21.14 -3.55 -13.39
N ALA A 22 -20.75 -2.27 -13.35
CA ALA A 22 -19.56 -1.78 -14.05
C ALA A 22 -18.25 -2.40 -13.49
N ALA A 23 -18.16 -2.61 -12.18
CA ALA A 23 -17.00 -3.22 -11.53
C ALA A 23 -16.93 -4.75 -11.72
N MET A 24 -18.06 -5.43 -11.93
CA MET A 24 -18.12 -6.86 -12.22
C MET A 24 -17.66 -7.20 -13.65
N GLY A 25 -17.66 -6.23 -14.56
CA GLY A 25 -17.40 -6.45 -15.99
C GLY A 25 -16.02 -7.01 -16.34
N LYS A 26 -15.02 -6.98 -15.46
CA LYS A 26 -13.68 -7.52 -15.74
C LYS A 26 -12.95 -7.97 -14.47
N LYS A 27 -13.55 -8.85 -13.66
CA LYS A 27 -12.72 -9.70 -12.80
C LYS A 27 -12.05 -10.74 -13.69
N LYS A 28 -10.95 -10.35 -14.33
CA LYS A 28 -10.04 -11.33 -14.94
C LYS A 28 -9.69 -12.29 -13.81
N GLU A 29 -9.97 -13.58 -13.99
CA GLU A 29 -9.43 -14.60 -13.09
C GLU A 29 -7.95 -14.31 -12.89
N PRO A 30 -7.43 -14.39 -11.65
CA PRO A 30 -6.03 -14.13 -11.42
C PRO A 30 -5.23 -15.15 -12.23
N VAL A 31 -4.70 -14.70 -13.37
CA VAL A 31 -3.82 -15.49 -14.21
C VAL A 31 -2.62 -15.81 -13.33
N ALA A 32 -2.41 -17.09 -13.05
CA ALA A 32 -1.25 -17.52 -12.29
C ALA A 32 0.02 -16.92 -12.90
N HIS A 33 0.98 -16.53 -12.06
CA HIS A 33 2.23 -15.88 -12.46
C HIS A 33 3.06 -16.69 -13.48
N ILE A 34 2.66 -17.95 -13.71
CA ILE A 34 3.16 -18.87 -14.73
C ILE A 34 2.94 -18.31 -16.15
N ASN A 35 1.78 -17.68 -16.43
CA ASN A 35 1.42 -17.24 -17.78
C ASN A 35 1.63 -15.74 -17.99
N ARG A 36 1.68 -14.94 -16.92
CA ARG A 36 1.91 -13.49 -16.99
C ARG A 36 2.60 -13.01 -15.70
N PRO A 37 3.64 -12.16 -15.80
CA PRO A 37 4.22 -11.51 -14.62
C PRO A 37 3.18 -10.70 -13.85
N LEU A 38 3.41 -10.53 -12.55
CA LEU A 38 2.62 -9.65 -11.69
C LEU A 38 2.63 -8.22 -12.23
N GLU A 39 1.46 -7.59 -12.32
CA GLU A 39 1.38 -6.16 -12.59
C GLU A 39 1.94 -5.40 -11.38
N GLU A 40 2.87 -4.46 -11.63
CA GLU A 40 3.46 -3.67 -10.56
C GLU A 40 2.46 -2.67 -9.98
N ASN A 41 2.55 -2.43 -8.67
CA ASN A 41 1.76 -1.40 -8.02
C ASN A 41 2.38 -0.02 -8.28
N ILE A 42 1.77 0.77 -9.17
CA ILE A 42 2.18 2.15 -9.49
C ILE A 42 2.04 3.11 -8.30
N ASN A 43 1.23 2.78 -7.29
CA ASN A 43 1.06 3.56 -6.07
C ASN A 43 1.96 3.05 -4.94
N ARG A 44 3.05 2.33 -5.27
CA ARG A 44 4.04 1.93 -4.28
C ARG A 44 4.68 3.19 -3.69
N LEU A 45 4.34 3.51 -2.45
CA LEU A 45 5.04 4.52 -1.68
C LEU A 45 6.42 3.96 -1.31
N GLN A 46 7.47 4.51 -1.91
CA GLN A 46 8.83 4.23 -1.47
C GLN A 46 9.07 5.02 -0.18
N GLY A 47 9.35 4.33 0.92
CA GLY A 47 9.74 5.00 2.16
C GLY A 47 11.14 5.58 2.01
N ASP A 48 11.34 6.81 2.49
CA ASP A 48 12.69 7.34 2.66
C ASP A 48 13.31 6.71 3.92
N GLY A 49 14.41 5.97 3.75
CA GLY A 49 15.10 5.33 4.85
C GLY A 49 16.23 4.39 4.40
N TYR A 50 17.06 4.00 5.36
CA TYR A 50 18.08 2.97 5.15
C TYR A 50 17.46 1.58 5.34
N GLU A 51 17.64 0.69 4.37
CA GLU A 51 17.18 -0.71 4.44
C GLU A 51 18.35 -1.63 4.78
N GLY A 52 18.23 -2.44 5.83
CA GLY A 52 19.20 -3.49 6.14
C GLY A 52 18.82 -4.81 5.48
N ARG A 53 19.65 -5.31 4.54
CA ARG A 53 19.45 -6.62 3.87
C ARG A 53 20.06 -7.78 4.64
N SER A 54 20.81 -7.51 5.71
CA SER A 54 21.37 -8.49 6.63
C SER A 54 21.12 -8.09 8.09
N VAL A 55 21.18 -9.06 9.01
CA VAL A 55 21.01 -8.81 10.45
C VAL A 55 22.03 -7.79 10.95
N THR A 56 23.29 -7.92 10.54
CA THR A 56 24.38 -7.00 10.93
C THR A 56 24.12 -5.57 10.44
N GLU A 57 23.64 -5.43 9.21
CA GLU A 57 23.33 -4.12 8.61
C GLU A 57 22.12 -3.46 9.29
N ALA A 58 21.07 -4.22 9.57
CA ALA A 58 19.91 -3.74 10.31
C ALA A 58 20.29 -3.26 11.72
N ILE A 59 21.15 -4.02 12.41
CA ILE A 59 21.68 -3.60 13.72
C ILE A 59 22.47 -2.30 13.58
N SER A 60 23.32 -2.16 12.57
CA SER A 60 24.10 -0.92 12.37
C SER A 60 23.21 0.29 12.07
N ILE A 61 22.18 0.13 11.25
CA ILE A 61 21.25 1.22 10.88
C ILE A 61 20.40 1.66 12.08
N LEU A 62 19.96 0.70 12.90
CA LEU A 62 19.07 0.96 14.04
C LEU A 62 19.80 1.17 15.37
N SER A 63 21.13 1.02 15.40
CA SER A 63 21.91 1.12 16.63
C SER A 63 21.89 2.55 17.15
N THR A 64 21.27 2.73 18.32
CA THR A 64 21.35 3.97 19.11
C THR A 64 22.46 3.92 20.16
N LYS A 65 23.29 2.85 20.17
CA LYS A 65 24.44 2.78 21.08
C LYS A 65 25.41 3.91 20.73
N GLU A 66 25.56 4.85 21.65
CA GLU A 66 26.68 5.78 21.64
C GLU A 66 27.98 4.96 21.69
N GLU A 67 29.02 5.42 20.97
CA GLU A 67 30.35 4.81 21.08
C GLU A 67 30.73 4.71 22.56
N GLU A 68 31.17 3.52 23.00
CA GLU A 68 31.71 3.31 24.34
C GLU A 68 32.94 4.20 24.50
N THR A 69 32.70 5.44 24.90
CA THR A 69 33.72 6.38 25.34
C THR A 69 34.21 5.87 26.67
N ASP A 70 35.52 5.59 26.76
CA ASP A 70 36.16 5.22 28.03
C ASP A 70 35.91 6.34 29.05
N LYS A 71 35.15 6.00 30.09
CA LYS A 71 34.75 6.93 31.17
C LYS A 71 35.64 6.82 32.39
N HIS A 72 36.80 6.16 32.29
CA HIS A 72 37.71 6.07 33.42
C HIS A 72 38.38 7.43 33.71
N PRO A 73 38.50 7.79 35.00
CA PRO A 73 39.07 9.07 35.43
C PRO A 73 40.58 9.18 35.20
#